data_AF-A0A1F5G4L4-F1
#
_entry.id   AF-A0A1F5G4L4-F1
#
_cell.length_a   1.000
_cell.length_b   1.000
_cell.length_c   1.000
_cell.angle_alpha   90.00
_cell.angle_beta   90.00
_cell.angle_gamma   90.00
#
_symmetry.space_group_name_H-M   'P 1'
#
loop_
_entity.id
_entity.type
_entity.pdbx_description
1 polymer ?
#
loop_
_entity_poly.entity_id
_entity_poly.type
_entity_poly.pdbx_seq_one_letter_code
_entity_poly.pdbx_strand_id
1 'polypeptide(L)'
;MASLQAQIDKQRQFLKGEIASARSFQSELEGKIASLSARQQEIIAARSGQFTASIGDSELADDYNASIKGFRESAPSGSFAAFSFGAYTHRKGMSQYGARGRSQAGQSYKDILKAYYQKDVSTKDTGGTIKVSGYGDMDFETTYLYGIAEMPSSWDINSLKAQAVAARSYAYRYKQEGKEICTTESCQVFNKSKSDNVPASWKSAVDGTKGEVLEDVVTYYASTHGGYASPIGWDTTDGSGGSNFVDKSYDKAGGSPWVYKAWYTKGYSSSSDKCGRSNPWLNGEEMADIVNAAIALRSDGIDTKRITPVTTSCWGGNPYSMSELRDLVSGKGGISSASSVSVSQGDGSTGNVNVNGVSMSGEDFKRAFNLRAPGYLSIPQSGFAFFNIEKK
;
A
#
# COMPACT_ATOMS: atom_id res chain seq x y z
N MET A 1 -41.33 -55.13 -11.91
CA MET A 1 -40.39 -54.23 -12.64
C MET A 1 -40.67 -52.76 -12.31
N ALA A 2 -41.86 -52.21 -12.57
CA ALA A 2 -42.15 -50.80 -12.33
C ALA A 2 -42.09 -50.34 -10.86
N SER A 3 -42.55 -51.15 -9.89
CA SER A 3 -42.50 -50.77 -8.47
C SER A 3 -41.07 -50.76 -7.90
N LEU A 4 -40.24 -51.72 -8.33
CA LEU A 4 -38.83 -51.80 -7.94
C LEU A 4 -38.04 -50.60 -8.47
N GLN A 5 -38.30 -50.19 -9.72
CA GLN A 5 -37.70 -48.99 -10.31
C GLN A 5 -38.05 -47.72 -9.52
N ALA A 6 -39.34 -47.53 -9.19
CA ALA A 6 -39.78 -46.38 -8.39
C ALA A 6 -39.14 -46.35 -6.99
N GLN A 7 -38.90 -47.51 -6.39
CA GLN A 7 -38.26 -47.63 -5.08
C GLN A 7 -36.77 -47.30 -5.13
N ILE A 8 -36.07 -47.75 -6.17
CA ILE A 8 -34.66 -47.41 -6.44
C ILE A 8 -34.51 -45.90 -6.70
N ASP A 9 -35.41 -45.29 -7.46
CA ASP A 9 -35.34 -43.86 -7.78
C ASP A 9 -35.58 -42.98 -6.54
N LYS A 10 -36.50 -43.37 -5.65
CA LYS A 10 -36.69 -42.72 -4.33
C LYS A 10 -35.43 -42.81 -3.46
N GLN A 11 -34.81 -44.00 -3.37
CA GLN A 11 -33.57 -44.17 -2.62
C GLN A 11 -32.43 -43.33 -3.21
N ARG A 12 -32.32 -43.26 -4.54
CA ARG A 12 -31.31 -42.44 -5.21
C ARG A 12 -31.50 -40.95 -4.91
N GLN A 13 -32.74 -40.44 -4.92
CA GLN A 13 -33.01 -39.05 -4.57
C GLN A 13 -32.70 -38.75 -3.10
N PHE A 14 -33.09 -39.64 -2.19
CA PHE A 14 -32.78 -39.51 -0.77
C PHE A 14 -31.26 -39.49 -0.52
N LEU A 15 -30.53 -40.47 -1.06
CA LEU A 15 -29.07 -40.52 -0.93
C LEU A 15 -28.37 -39.31 -1.56
N LYS A 16 -28.88 -38.79 -2.69
CA LYS A 16 -28.37 -37.53 -3.28
C LYS A 16 -28.54 -36.34 -2.34
N GLY A 17 -29.70 -36.25 -1.66
CA GLY A 17 -29.97 -35.20 -0.67
C GLY A 17 -29.07 -35.31 0.56
N GLU A 18 -28.87 -36.51 1.09
CA GLU A 18 -27.96 -36.78 2.21
C GLU A 18 -26.51 -36.45 1.85
N ILE A 19 -26.05 -36.84 0.65
CA ILE A 19 -24.69 -36.50 0.16
C ILE A 19 -24.52 -34.99 0.03
N ALA A 20 -25.52 -34.27 -0.50
CA ALA A 20 -25.48 -32.81 -0.60
C ALA A 20 -25.40 -32.15 0.78
N SER A 21 -26.21 -32.63 1.74
CA SER A 21 -26.22 -32.13 3.12
C SER A 21 -24.90 -32.40 3.84
N ALA A 22 -24.34 -33.60 3.69
CA ALA A 22 -23.03 -33.96 4.24
C ALA A 22 -21.91 -33.09 3.67
N ARG A 23 -21.93 -32.81 2.35
CA ARG A 23 -20.97 -31.87 1.71
C ARG A 23 -21.11 -30.45 2.24
N SER A 24 -22.35 -29.98 2.45
CA SER A 24 -22.59 -28.66 3.04
C SER A 24 -22.03 -28.58 4.46
N PHE A 25 -22.27 -29.60 5.29
CA PHE A 25 -21.75 -29.65 6.66
C PHE A 25 -20.22 -29.75 6.70
N GLN A 26 -19.62 -30.53 5.80
CA GLN A 26 -18.17 -30.60 5.66
C GLN A 26 -17.58 -29.22 5.30
N SER A 27 -18.19 -28.50 4.36
CA SER A 27 -17.76 -27.14 3.99
C SER A 27 -17.88 -26.16 5.17
N GLU A 28 -18.93 -26.28 5.99
CA GLU A 28 -19.09 -25.47 7.21
C GLU A 28 -17.98 -25.78 8.23
N LEU A 29 -17.67 -27.06 8.46
CA LEU A 29 -16.59 -27.49 9.36
C LEU A 29 -15.23 -26.99 8.89
N GLU A 30 -14.92 -27.11 7.59
CA GLU A 30 -13.70 -26.57 7.00
C GLU A 30 -13.59 -25.06 7.24
N GLY A 31 -14.71 -24.32 7.10
CA GLY A 31 -14.78 -22.90 7.44
C GLY A 31 -14.49 -22.60 8.92
N LYS A 32 -15.02 -23.41 9.85
CA LYS A 32 -14.75 -23.25 11.30
C LYS A 32 -13.29 -23.56 11.64
N ILE A 33 -12.73 -24.62 11.09
CA ILE A 33 -11.32 -25.00 11.29
C ILE A 33 -10.42 -23.87 10.78
N ALA A 34 -10.72 -23.32 9.61
CA ALA A 34 -9.99 -22.20 9.05
C ALA A 34 -10.04 -20.96 9.97
N SER A 35 -11.21 -20.62 10.49
CA SER A 35 -11.37 -19.48 11.43
C SER A 35 -10.60 -19.69 12.74
N LEU A 36 -10.64 -20.88 13.33
CA LEU A 36 -9.89 -21.21 14.55
C LEU A 36 -8.37 -21.20 14.30
N SER A 37 -7.95 -21.69 13.14
CA SER A 37 -6.54 -21.67 12.72
C SER A 37 -6.04 -20.24 12.54
N ALA A 38 -6.83 -19.37 11.92
CA ALA A 38 -6.54 -17.94 11.80
C ALA A 38 -6.37 -17.30 13.20
N ARG A 39 -7.29 -17.59 14.14
CA ARG A 39 -7.20 -17.07 15.51
C ARG A 39 -5.97 -17.58 16.26
N GLN A 40 -5.56 -18.82 16.03
CA GLN A 40 -4.32 -19.36 16.58
C GLN A 40 -3.09 -18.61 16.04
N GLN A 41 -3.09 -18.27 14.75
CA GLN A 41 -1.99 -17.51 14.14
C GLN A 41 -1.89 -16.08 14.68
N GLU A 42 -3.02 -15.42 14.97
CA GLU A 42 -3.02 -14.11 15.63
C GLU A 42 -2.32 -14.17 17.01
N ILE A 43 -2.56 -15.24 17.78
CA ILE A 43 -1.90 -15.46 19.08
C ILE A 43 -0.40 -15.71 18.90
N ILE A 44 0.00 -16.45 17.87
CA ILE A 44 1.42 -16.71 17.57
C ILE A 44 2.12 -15.41 17.16
N ALA A 45 1.49 -14.61 16.30
CA ALA A 45 2.00 -13.30 15.88
C ALA A 45 2.24 -12.39 17.09
N ALA A 46 1.27 -12.29 18.00
CA ALA A 46 1.41 -11.51 19.22
C ALA A 46 2.62 -11.93 20.09
N ARG A 47 2.99 -13.23 20.07
CA ARG A 47 4.17 -13.75 20.79
C ARG A 47 5.50 -13.45 20.09
N SER A 48 5.49 -13.22 18.78
CA SER A 48 6.69 -12.91 17.98
C SER A 48 6.94 -11.41 17.79
N GLY A 49 6.20 -10.55 18.50
CA GLY A 49 6.25 -9.09 18.30
C GLY A 49 5.51 -8.61 17.05
N GLN A 50 4.85 -9.52 16.33
CA GLN A 50 3.93 -9.20 15.26
C GLN A 50 2.52 -8.93 15.82
N PHE A 51 1.69 -8.26 15.03
CA PHE A 51 0.32 -7.94 15.39
C PHE A 51 -0.57 -8.03 14.17
N THR A 52 -1.89 -8.08 14.37
CA THR A 52 -2.85 -7.86 13.30
C THR A 52 -3.35 -6.43 13.39
N ALA A 53 -3.20 -5.68 12.30
CA ALA A 53 -3.67 -4.32 12.23
C ALA A 53 -5.19 -4.26 12.41
N SER A 54 -5.63 -3.34 13.26
CA SER A 54 -7.03 -3.03 13.52
C SER A 54 -7.25 -1.58 13.12
N ILE A 55 -8.13 -1.36 12.15
CA ILE A 55 -8.35 -0.04 11.56
C ILE A 55 -9.73 0.47 11.95
N GLY A 56 -9.79 1.64 12.58
CA GLY A 56 -11.05 2.33 12.85
C GLY A 56 -11.77 2.76 11.57
N ASP A 57 -12.99 3.26 11.70
CA ASP A 57 -13.71 3.81 10.55
C ASP A 57 -13.03 5.12 10.10
N SER A 58 -12.55 5.13 8.86
CA SER A 58 -11.79 6.23 8.28
C SER A 58 -12.22 6.43 6.83
N GLU A 59 -12.49 7.69 6.48
CA GLU A 59 -12.84 8.15 5.13
C GLU A 59 -11.65 8.76 4.40
N LEU A 60 -10.43 8.60 4.91
CA LEU A 60 -9.30 9.39 4.40
C LEU A 60 -9.05 9.16 2.91
N ALA A 61 -9.39 7.99 2.33
CA ALA A 61 -9.14 7.74 0.93
C ALA A 61 -9.87 8.73 -0.01
N ASP A 62 -9.14 9.14 -1.04
CA ASP A 62 -9.57 9.99 -2.16
C ASP A 62 -10.58 9.31 -3.12
N ASP A 63 -10.94 8.06 -2.84
CA ASP A 63 -12.01 7.31 -3.48
C ASP A 63 -12.77 6.56 -2.37
N TYR A 64 -14.08 6.80 -2.28
CA TYR A 64 -14.92 6.24 -1.24
C TYR A 64 -14.83 4.72 -1.16
N ASN A 65 -14.91 4.03 -2.31
CA ASN A 65 -14.81 2.57 -2.38
C ASN A 65 -13.39 2.08 -2.05
N ALA A 66 -12.36 2.93 -2.17
CA ALA A 66 -11.00 2.59 -1.76
C ALA A 66 -10.75 2.75 -0.26
N SER A 67 -11.67 3.38 0.48
CA SER A 67 -11.58 3.57 1.93
C SER A 67 -12.05 2.35 2.71
N ILE A 68 -11.57 2.20 3.95
CA ILE A 68 -12.05 1.13 4.84
C ILE A 68 -13.54 1.28 5.15
N LYS A 69 -14.02 2.53 5.31
CA LYS A 69 -15.45 2.80 5.52
C LYS A 69 -16.28 2.36 4.31
N GLY A 70 -15.90 2.77 3.10
CA GLY A 70 -16.62 2.40 1.89
C GLY A 70 -16.60 0.89 1.62
N PHE A 71 -15.52 0.18 1.95
CA PHE A 71 -15.52 -1.29 1.92
C PHE A 71 -16.53 -1.87 2.93
N ARG A 72 -16.48 -1.44 4.19
CA ARG A 72 -17.38 -1.94 5.25
C ARG A 72 -18.84 -1.63 4.97
N GLU A 73 -19.16 -0.51 4.33
CA GLU A 73 -20.55 -0.15 4.01
C GLU A 73 -21.03 -0.77 2.70
N SER A 74 -20.22 -0.73 1.64
CA SER A 74 -20.67 -1.04 0.27
C SER A 74 -20.36 -2.45 -0.22
N ALA A 75 -19.33 -3.12 0.30
CA ALA A 75 -18.97 -4.45 -0.21
C ALA A 75 -20.04 -5.49 0.16
N PRO A 76 -20.30 -6.51 -0.67
CA PRO A 76 -21.10 -7.66 -0.25
C PRO A 76 -20.46 -8.40 0.94
N SER A 77 -21.26 -9.13 1.73
CA SER A 77 -20.71 -10.04 2.74
C SER A 77 -19.94 -11.18 2.05
N GLY A 78 -18.81 -11.58 2.64
CA GLY A 78 -17.88 -12.53 2.04
C GLY A 78 -16.90 -11.90 1.05
N SER A 79 -16.90 -10.57 0.91
CA SER A 79 -15.90 -9.86 0.10
C SER A 79 -14.60 -9.66 0.86
N PHE A 80 -13.52 -9.55 0.09
CA PHE A 80 -12.16 -9.31 0.58
C PHE A 80 -11.55 -8.11 -0.14
N ALA A 81 -10.68 -7.34 0.51
CA ALA A 81 -9.95 -6.26 -0.16
C ALA A 81 -8.54 -6.11 0.40
N ALA A 82 -7.57 -5.90 -0.49
CA ALA A 82 -6.19 -5.64 -0.11
C ALA A 82 -5.97 -4.15 0.11
N PHE A 83 -5.67 -3.76 1.35
CA PHE A 83 -5.39 -2.38 1.74
C PHE A 83 -3.90 -2.19 2.00
N SER A 84 -3.27 -1.31 1.25
CA SER A 84 -1.86 -0.96 1.46
C SER A 84 -1.70 0.12 2.52
N PHE A 85 -0.71 -0.03 3.38
CA PHE A 85 -0.27 1.01 4.31
C PHE A 85 0.75 1.92 3.61
N GLY A 86 0.31 3.08 3.15
CA GLY A 86 1.07 3.90 2.20
C GLY A 86 0.94 3.38 0.76
N ALA A 87 1.43 4.18 -0.20
CA ALA A 87 1.22 3.97 -1.63
C ALA A 87 2.53 3.69 -2.39
N TYR A 88 2.77 4.44 -3.47
CA TYR A 88 4.01 4.51 -4.23
C TYR A 88 5.09 5.24 -3.43
N THR A 89 5.63 4.57 -2.42
CA THR A 89 6.66 5.14 -1.54
C THR A 89 7.86 4.21 -1.45
N HIS A 90 9.04 4.81 -1.28
CA HIS A 90 10.28 4.12 -0.92
C HIS A 90 10.53 4.05 0.59
N ARG A 91 9.71 4.74 1.42
CA ARG A 91 9.83 4.88 2.89
C ARG A 91 11.10 5.51 3.44
N LYS A 92 12.08 5.80 2.60
CA LYS A 92 13.29 6.51 2.99
C LYS A 92 13.01 7.99 3.26
N GLY A 93 13.50 8.48 4.39
CA GLY A 93 13.42 9.89 4.78
C GLY A 93 12.01 10.34 5.15
N MET A 94 11.65 11.55 4.71
CA MET A 94 10.47 12.25 5.20
C MET A 94 9.18 11.83 4.49
N SER A 95 8.16 11.48 5.27
CA SER A 95 6.79 11.44 4.76
C SER A 95 6.23 12.87 4.73
N GLN A 96 5.69 13.33 3.62
CA GLN A 96 5.15 14.69 3.51
C GLN A 96 3.90 14.87 4.36
N TYR A 97 2.96 13.92 4.28
CA TYR A 97 1.79 13.93 5.16
C TYR A 97 2.17 13.69 6.62
N GLY A 98 3.17 12.85 6.89
CA GLY A 98 3.71 12.68 8.24
C GLY A 98 4.34 13.97 8.78
N ALA A 99 5.11 14.70 7.99
CA ALA A 99 5.64 16.01 8.35
C ALA A 99 4.52 17.01 8.65
N ARG A 100 3.43 17.02 7.87
CA ARG A 100 2.24 17.81 8.16
C ARG A 100 1.60 17.42 9.50
N GLY A 101 1.41 16.12 9.76
CA GLY A 101 0.87 15.64 11.03
C GLY A 101 1.73 16.03 12.23
N ARG A 102 3.05 15.94 12.10
CA ARG A 102 4.02 16.39 13.13
C ARG A 102 3.95 17.89 13.35
N SER A 103 3.83 18.67 12.26
CA SER A 103 3.61 20.12 12.29
C SER A 103 2.35 20.49 13.07
N GLN A 104 1.24 19.80 12.80
CA GLN A 104 -0.05 20.00 13.48
C GLN A 104 0.00 19.59 14.96
N ALA A 105 0.90 18.67 15.32
CA ALA A 105 1.21 18.32 16.70
C ALA A 105 2.15 19.34 17.39
N GLY A 106 2.51 20.44 16.73
CA GLY A 106 3.32 21.52 17.29
C GLY A 106 4.83 21.34 17.16
N GLN A 107 5.31 20.33 16.44
CA GLN A 107 6.75 20.14 16.22
C GLN A 107 7.30 21.25 15.31
N SER A 108 8.49 21.77 15.64
CA SER A 108 9.19 22.69 14.75
C SER A 108 9.69 21.96 13.50
N TYR A 109 9.98 22.70 12.42
CA TYR A 109 10.57 22.08 11.23
C TYR A 109 11.93 21.40 11.51
N LYS A 110 12.70 21.89 12.49
CA LYS A 110 13.96 21.26 12.92
C LYS A 110 13.70 19.93 13.63
N ASP A 111 12.67 19.85 14.47
CA ASP A 111 12.27 18.59 15.12
C ASP A 111 11.78 17.57 14.09
N ILE A 112 10.99 18.02 13.11
CA ILE A 112 10.51 17.18 12.01
C ILE A 112 11.68 16.60 11.22
N LEU A 113 12.63 17.44 10.80
CA LEU A 113 13.81 17.03 10.05
C LEU A 113 14.71 16.09 10.87
N LYS A 114 14.93 16.42 12.15
CA LYS A 114 15.70 15.60 13.07
C LYS A 114 15.06 14.23 13.28
N ALA A 115 13.73 14.18 13.39
CA ALA A 115 13.02 12.92 13.42
C ALA A 115 13.34 12.12 12.16
N TYR A 116 12.94 12.58 10.97
CA TYR A 116 13.04 11.79 9.73
C TYR A 116 14.45 11.45 9.26
N TYR A 117 15.42 12.32 9.50
CA TYR A 117 16.76 12.17 8.94
C TYR A 117 17.82 11.85 9.99
N GLN A 118 17.50 11.95 11.29
CA GLN A 118 18.45 11.75 12.41
C GLN A 118 19.68 12.67 12.29
N LYS A 119 19.48 13.87 11.75
CA LYS A 119 20.50 14.90 11.54
C LYS A 119 19.98 16.24 12.01
N ASP A 120 20.86 17.04 12.59
CA ASP A 120 20.58 18.43 12.92
C ASP A 120 20.79 19.31 11.67
N VAL A 121 20.04 20.41 11.61
CA VAL A 121 20.14 21.39 10.54
C VAL A 121 21.45 22.18 10.67
N SER A 122 22.20 22.31 9.59
CA SER A 122 23.39 23.17 9.49
C SER A 122 23.18 24.28 8.46
N THR A 123 23.99 25.35 8.55
CA THR A 123 23.96 26.47 7.61
C THR A 123 25.12 26.36 6.62
N LYS A 124 24.84 26.54 5.32
CA LYS A 124 25.81 26.61 4.23
C LYS A 124 25.59 27.82 3.35
N ASP A 125 26.61 28.18 2.59
CA ASP A 125 26.42 29.06 1.43
C ASP A 125 25.80 28.25 0.28
N THR A 126 24.55 28.60 -0.02
CA THR A 126 23.74 28.00 -1.07
C THR A 126 23.53 28.94 -2.25
N GLY A 127 24.15 30.13 -2.26
CA GLY A 127 24.06 31.10 -3.35
C GLY A 127 24.65 30.60 -4.67
N GLY A 128 24.29 31.23 -5.79
CA GLY A 128 24.70 30.83 -7.15
C GLY A 128 23.72 29.89 -7.84
N THR A 129 24.14 29.22 -8.91
CA THR A 129 23.23 28.49 -9.82
C THR A 129 23.21 26.98 -9.60
N ILE A 130 22.22 26.32 -10.19
CA ILE A 130 22.12 24.88 -10.37
C ILE A 130 21.72 24.56 -11.81
N LYS A 131 22.26 23.48 -12.38
CA LYS A 131 21.89 22.96 -13.69
C LYS A 131 20.65 22.09 -13.58
N VAL A 132 19.59 22.45 -14.28
CA VAL A 132 18.30 21.77 -14.22
C VAL A 132 17.90 21.29 -15.61
N SER A 133 17.59 20.00 -15.70
CA SER A 133 17.26 19.36 -16.96
C SER A 133 16.07 20.03 -17.65
N GLY A 134 16.26 20.42 -18.91
CA GLY A 134 15.27 21.15 -19.70
C GLY A 134 15.21 22.67 -19.47
N TYR A 135 15.96 23.21 -18.50
CA TYR A 135 15.96 24.64 -18.16
C TYR A 135 17.35 25.28 -18.12
N GLY A 136 18.43 24.50 -18.09
CA GLY A 136 19.80 25.00 -18.00
C GLY A 136 20.15 25.50 -16.59
N ASP A 137 21.06 26.47 -16.52
CA ASP A 137 21.44 27.10 -15.24
C ASP A 137 20.35 28.04 -14.74
N MET A 138 19.97 27.90 -13.47
CA MET A 138 19.04 28.81 -12.79
C MET A 138 19.51 29.15 -11.38
N ASP A 139 19.05 30.31 -10.86
CA ASP A 139 19.33 30.69 -9.47
C ASP A 139 18.79 29.65 -8.49
N PHE A 140 19.66 29.17 -7.58
CA PHE A 140 19.34 28.04 -6.71
C PHE A 140 18.25 28.37 -5.68
N GLU A 141 18.32 29.53 -5.02
CA GLU A 141 17.43 29.86 -3.90
C GLU A 141 16.10 30.47 -4.37
N THR A 142 16.15 31.38 -5.33
CA THR A 142 15.03 32.26 -5.69
C THR A 142 14.39 31.92 -7.03
N THR A 143 14.92 30.93 -7.77
CA THR A 143 14.25 30.37 -8.95
C THR A 143 13.96 28.89 -8.75
N TYR A 144 14.99 28.08 -8.54
CA TYR A 144 14.84 26.63 -8.42
C TYR A 144 13.97 26.23 -7.23
N LEU A 145 14.34 26.62 -6.00
CA LEU A 145 13.59 26.24 -4.80
C LEU A 145 12.16 26.81 -4.75
N TYR A 146 11.94 28.00 -5.32
CA TYR A 146 10.57 28.54 -5.48
C TYR A 146 9.69 27.67 -6.39
N GLY A 147 10.29 26.99 -7.37
CA GLY A 147 9.60 26.11 -8.32
C GLY A 147 9.35 24.69 -7.83
N ILE A 148 9.88 24.27 -6.68
CA ILE A 148 9.65 22.92 -6.13
C ILE A 148 8.16 22.75 -5.82
N ALA A 149 7.49 21.82 -6.50
CA ALA A 149 6.03 21.70 -6.53
C ALA A 149 5.51 20.41 -5.86
N GLU A 150 5.99 20.15 -4.65
CA GLU A 150 5.82 18.87 -3.96
C GLU A 150 4.68 18.88 -2.93
N MET A 151 4.59 19.95 -2.12
CA MET A 151 3.58 20.10 -1.08
C MET A 151 2.60 21.25 -1.37
N PRO A 152 1.31 21.10 -1.04
CA PRO A 152 0.34 22.18 -1.14
C PRO A 152 0.77 23.36 -0.27
N SER A 153 0.82 24.57 -0.85
CA SER A 153 1.27 25.77 -0.13
C SER A 153 0.31 26.21 0.97
N SER A 154 -0.90 25.64 1.06
CA SER A 154 -1.84 25.87 2.16
C SER A 154 -1.49 25.09 3.44
N TRP A 155 -0.50 24.20 3.42
CA TRP A 155 -0.09 23.45 4.60
C TRP A 155 0.68 24.31 5.61
N ASP A 156 0.78 23.80 6.84
CA ASP A 156 1.41 24.52 7.95
C ASP A 156 2.87 24.89 7.68
N ILE A 157 3.28 26.06 8.17
CA ILE A 157 4.59 26.65 7.86
C ILE A 157 5.75 25.76 8.27
N ASN A 158 5.65 25.00 9.37
CA ASN A 158 6.75 24.11 9.80
C ASN A 158 6.91 22.92 8.84
N SER A 159 5.81 22.38 8.31
CA SER A 159 5.87 21.34 7.28
C SER A 159 6.49 21.86 5.98
N LEU A 160 6.13 23.09 5.56
CA LEU A 160 6.71 23.73 4.37
C LEU A 160 8.21 24.02 4.55
N LYS A 161 8.63 24.48 5.74
CA LYS A 161 10.03 24.70 6.07
C LYS A 161 10.83 23.40 6.07
N ALA A 162 10.28 22.31 6.62
CA ALA A 162 10.92 21.00 6.57
C ALA A 162 11.11 20.53 5.11
N GLN A 163 10.08 20.68 4.27
CA GLN A 163 10.19 20.38 2.84
C GLN A 163 11.21 21.27 2.11
N ALA A 164 11.27 22.56 2.42
CA ALA A 164 12.24 23.48 1.83
C ALA A 164 13.67 23.06 2.15
N VAL A 165 13.98 22.75 3.42
CA VAL A 165 15.31 22.28 3.84
C VAL A 165 15.64 20.91 3.25
N ALA A 166 14.71 19.95 3.26
CA ALA A 166 14.91 18.63 2.66
C ALA A 166 15.18 18.75 1.15
N ALA A 167 14.41 19.57 0.44
CA ALA A 167 14.59 19.80 -0.99
C ALA A 167 15.92 20.51 -1.29
N ARG A 168 16.25 21.54 -0.51
CA ARG A 168 17.52 22.26 -0.61
C ARG A 168 18.70 21.33 -0.43
N SER A 169 18.66 20.48 0.60
CA SER A 169 19.74 19.53 0.90
C SER A 169 19.96 18.53 -0.24
N TYR A 170 18.86 18.05 -0.84
CA TYR A 170 18.92 17.11 -1.96
C TYR A 170 19.59 17.75 -3.17
N ALA A 171 19.09 18.91 -3.61
CA ALA A 171 19.60 19.63 -4.77
C ALA A 171 21.01 20.22 -4.55
N TYR A 172 21.35 20.61 -3.32
CA TYR A 172 22.67 21.13 -2.98
C TYR A 172 23.78 20.11 -3.27
N ARG A 173 23.52 18.81 -3.09
CA ARG A 173 24.46 17.75 -3.45
C ARG A 173 24.77 17.72 -4.95
N TYR A 174 23.74 17.82 -5.80
CA TYR A 174 23.91 17.89 -7.26
C TYR A 174 24.69 19.13 -7.67
N LYS A 175 24.39 20.28 -7.05
CA LYS A 175 25.11 21.53 -7.26
C LYS A 175 26.59 21.40 -6.92
N GLN A 176 26.93 20.84 -5.75
CA GLN A 176 28.32 20.66 -5.33
C GLN A 176 29.09 19.66 -6.19
N GLU A 177 28.39 18.65 -6.74
CA GLU A 177 28.96 17.70 -7.69
C GLU A 177 29.03 18.26 -9.13
N GLY A 178 28.48 19.46 -9.39
CA GLY A 178 28.40 20.06 -10.73
C GLY A 178 27.49 19.29 -11.70
N LYS A 179 26.59 18.43 -11.18
CA LYS A 179 25.69 17.57 -11.95
C LYS A 179 24.36 18.25 -12.24
N GLU A 180 23.77 17.89 -13.38
CA GLU A 180 22.41 18.29 -13.72
C GLU A 180 21.40 17.50 -12.87
N ILE A 181 20.42 18.20 -12.30
CA ILE A 181 19.29 17.60 -11.59
C ILE A 181 18.08 17.46 -12.53
N CYS A 182 17.41 16.30 -12.47
CA CYS A 182 16.18 16.06 -13.23
C CYS A 182 14.96 16.73 -12.59
N THR A 183 13.89 16.93 -13.36
CA THR A 183 12.68 17.67 -12.94
C THR A 183 11.46 16.78 -12.70
N THR A 184 11.68 15.46 -12.66
CA THR A 184 10.64 14.44 -12.44
C THR A 184 10.72 13.88 -11.02
N GLU A 185 9.77 13.02 -10.66
CA GLU A 185 9.74 12.26 -9.40
C GLU A 185 11.00 11.42 -9.14
N SER A 186 11.82 11.17 -10.18
CA SER A 186 13.13 10.52 -10.03
C SER A 186 14.15 11.39 -9.27
N CYS A 187 13.96 12.71 -9.24
CA CYS A 187 14.73 13.66 -8.45
C CYS A 187 13.78 14.49 -7.59
N GLN A 188 13.24 15.58 -8.15
CA GLN A 188 12.31 16.49 -7.50
C GLN A 188 11.44 17.16 -8.56
N VAL A 189 10.14 17.31 -8.29
CA VAL A 189 9.23 17.94 -9.23
C VAL A 189 9.45 19.45 -9.24
N PHE A 190 9.90 19.97 -10.38
CA PHE A 190 10.07 21.40 -10.62
C PHE A 190 8.99 21.93 -11.57
N ASN A 191 8.36 23.05 -11.19
CA ASN A 191 7.37 23.73 -12.01
C ASN A 191 7.76 25.20 -12.20
N LYS A 192 8.04 25.58 -13.45
CA LYS A 192 8.44 26.96 -13.81
C LYS A 192 7.34 27.99 -13.54
N SER A 193 6.07 27.65 -13.82
CA SER A 193 4.95 28.56 -13.55
C SER A 193 4.79 28.87 -12.06
N LYS A 194 5.00 27.86 -11.20
CA LYS A 194 5.06 28.05 -9.73
C LYS A 194 6.25 28.92 -9.34
N SER A 195 7.43 28.70 -9.93
CA SER A 195 8.63 29.51 -9.69
C SER A 195 8.37 31.00 -10.00
N ASP A 196 7.73 31.28 -11.15
CA ASP A 196 7.42 32.63 -11.60
C ASP A 196 6.31 33.30 -10.77
N ASN A 197 5.41 32.52 -10.17
CA ASN A 197 4.28 32.99 -9.36
C ASN A 197 4.25 32.30 -8.00
N VAL A 198 5.33 32.46 -7.24
CA VAL A 198 5.55 31.71 -6.01
C VAL A 198 4.46 32.00 -4.95
N PRO A 199 3.77 30.97 -4.42
CA PRO A 199 2.83 31.16 -3.32
C PRO A 199 3.52 31.74 -2.08
N ALA A 200 2.90 32.72 -1.43
CA ALA A 200 3.51 33.51 -0.36
C ALA A 200 4.03 32.65 0.83
N SER A 201 3.28 31.62 1.23
CA SER A 201 3.67 30.70 2.29
C SER A 201 4.87 29.83 1.91
N TRP A 202 4.92 29.34 0.67
CA TRP A 202 6.08 28.59 0.16
C TRP A 202 7.31 29.48 0.07
N LYS A 203 7.15 30.71 -0.47
CA LYS A 203 8.22 31.71 -0.49
C LYS A 203 8.77 31.98 0.91
N SER A 204 7.87 32.19 1.88
CA SER A 204 8.24 32.43 3.29
C SER A 204 8.98 31.25 3.92
N ALA A 205 8.62 30.01 3.56
CA ALA A 205 9.31 28.82 4.02
C ALA A 205 10.71 28.69 3.43
N VAL A 206 10.87 28.91 2.12
CA VAL A 206 12.16 28.87 1.43
C VAL A 206 13.08 29.97 1.97
N ASP A 207 12.60 31.21 2.03
CA ASP A 207 13.38 32.36 2.51
C ASP A 207 13.74 32.23 3.99
N GLY A 208 12.77 31.82 4.81
CA GLY A 208 12.96 31.64 6.25
C GLY A 208 13.86 30.46 6.63
N THR A 209 14.29 29.66 5.66
CA THR A 209 15.25 28.54 5.82
C THR A 209 16.44 28.68 4.86
N LYS A 210 16.70 29.88 4.33
CA LYS A 210 17.78 30.11 3.36
C LYS A 210 19.12 29.64 3.94
N GLY A 211 19.84 28.84 3.16
CA GLY A 211 21.13 28.27 3.56
C GLY A 211 21.05 27.11 4.55
N GLU A 212 19.87 26.76 5.07
CA GLU A 212 19.71 25.63 5.98
C GLU A 212 19.63 24.30 5.21
N VAL A 213 20.52 23.36 5.53
CA VAL A 213 20.64 22.04 4.90
C VAL A 213 20.85 20.94 5.95
N LEU A 214 20.70 19.69 5.51
CA LEU A 214 21.10 18.47 6.22
C LEU A 214 22.30 17.85 5.51
N GLU A 215 23.37 17.60 6.27
CA GLU A 215 24.61 17.01 5.77
C GLU A 215 24.67 15.51 6.04
N ASP A 216 25.55 14.83 5.31
CA ASP A 216 25.82 13.38 5.45
C ASP A 216 24.58 12.48 5.38
N VAL A 217 23.55 12.94 4.67
CA VAL A 217 22.31 12.21 4.42
C VAL A 217 21.80 12.54 3.01
N VAL A 218 21.09 11.60 2.39
CA VAL A 218 20.30 11.89 1.19
C VAL A 218 18.87 12.13 1.64
N THR A 219 18.38 13.35 1.45
CA THR A 219 17.07 13.79 1.94
C THR A 219 15.92 13.34 1.06
N TYR A 220 15.78 12.02 0.89
CA TYR A 220 14.61 11.44 0.24
C TYR A 220 13.33 11.84 0.97
N TYR A 221 12.25 12.00 0.21
CA TYR A 221 10.91 12.22 0.75
C TYR A 221 9.88 11.62 -0.20
N ALA A 222 8.72 11.23 0.32
CA ALA A 222 7.60 10.80 -0.49
C ALA A 222 6.28 11.24 0.17
N SER A 223 5.18 11.16 -0.59
CA SER A 223 3.88 11.64 -0.12
C SER A 223 3.45 11.02 1.21
N THR A 224 3.37 9.69 1.26
CA THR A 224 2.84 8.96 2.43
C THR A 224 3.60 7.66 2.63
N HIS A 225 4.10 7.41 3.83
CA HIS A 225 4.91 6.22 4.15
C HIS A 225 4.09 5.06 4.73
N GLY A 226 2.90 5.34 5.25
CA GLY A 226 2.00 4.36 5.86
C GLY A 226 2.31 4.13 7.33
N GLY A 227 2.82 5.14 8.05
CA GLY A 227 3.15 5.06 9.48
C GLY A 227 4.48 4.37 9.82
N TYR A 228 5.29 4.01 8.83
CA TYR A 228 6.63 3.46 9.03
C TYR A 228 7.62 3.98 7.99
N ALA A 229 8.75 4.51 8.42
CA ALA A 229 9.76 5.11 7.55
C ALA A 229 11.19 4.76 8.01
N SER A 230 12.14 4.73 7.08
CA SER A 230 13.55 4.50 7.36
C SER A 230 14.30 5.84 7.32
N PRO A 231 15.16 6.15 8.32
CA PRO A 231 15.65 5.27 9.40
C PRO A 231 14.82 5.28 10.69
N ILE A 232 13.70 6.01 10.76
CA ILE A 232 13.00 6.29 12.04
C ILE A 232 12.23 5.12 12.64
N GLY A 233 11.90 4.10 11.86
CA GLY A 233 10.96 3.06 12.25
C GLY A 233 9.52 3.57 12.25
N TRP A 234 8.81 3.39 13.35
CA TRP A 234 7.41 3.79 13.49
C TRP A 234 7.26 5.31 13.57
N ASP A 235 6.52 5.87 12.61
CA ASP A 235 6.20 7.30 12.54
C ASP A 235 4.85 7.59 13.24
N THR A 236 4.80 7.25 14.52
CA THR A 236 3.61 7.34 15.37
C THR A 236 3.85 8.28 16.55
N THR A 237 2.78 8.77 17.17
CA THR A 237 2.86 9.70 18.31
C THR A 237 3.59 9.15 19.53
N ASP A 238 3.66 7.83 19.67
CA ASP A 238 4.36 7.14 20.76
C ASP A 238 5.62 6.37 20.29
N GLY A 239 6.00 6.50 19.01
CA GLY A 239 7.14 5.80 18.42
C GLY A 239 6.99 4.28 18.34
N SER A 240 5.78 3.75 18.57
CA SER A 240 5.50 2.32 18.58
C SER A 240 4.58 1.87 17.45
N GLY A 241 4.70 0.59 17.08
CA GLY A 241 3.74 -0.10 16.23
C GLY A 241 2.54 -0.61 17.03
N GLY A 242 2.05 -1.79 16.65
CA GLY A 242 0.91 -2.45 17.31
C GLY A 242 -0.38 -2.31 16.50
N SER A 243 -1.43 -3.02 16.91
CA SER A 243 -2.64 -3.17 16.11
C SER A 243 -3.28 -1.85 15.67
N ASN A 244 -3.22 -0.80 16.49
CA ASN A 244 -3.81 0.51 16.19
C ASN A 244 -2.81 1.56 15.70
N PHE A 245 -1.64 1.16 15.17
CA PHE A 245 -0.58 2.10 14.77
C PHE A 245 -1.06 3.16 13.76
N VAL A 246 -1.99 2.81 12.87
CA VAL A 246 -2.54 3.76 11.88
C VAL A 246 -3.22 4.94 12.58
N ASP A 247 -3.96 4.69 13.65
CA ASP A 247 -4.65 5.74 14.42
C ASP A 247 -3.68 6.73 15.08
N LYS A 248 -2.48 6.26 15.39
CA LYS A 248 -1.39 7.04 16.00
C LYS A 248 -0.41 7.60 14.98
N SER A 249 -0.55 7.24 13.71
CA SER A 249 0.43 7.62 12.68
C SER A 249 0.33 9.10 12.34
N TYR A 250 1.48 9.75 12.15
CA TYR A 250 1.50 11.13 11.70
C TYR A 250 0.99 11.28 10.26
N ASP A 251 1.09 10.24 9.43
CA ASP A 251 0.45 10.20 8.11
C ASP A 251 -1.07 10.38 8.20
N LYS A 252 -1.71 9.67 9.15
CA LYS A 252 -3.15 9.82 9.41
C LYS A 252 -3.46 11.19 9.97
N ALA A 253 -2.68 11.67 10.95
CA ALA A 253 -2.87 13.00 11.54
C ALA A 253 -2.77 14.12 10.48
N GLY A 254 -1.83 14.00 9.53
CA GLY A 254 -1.70 14.89 8.38
C GLY A 254 -2.85 14.81 7.37
N GLY A 255 -3.77 13.85 7.52
CA GLY A 255 -4.91 13.64 6.63
C GLY A 255 -4.51 13.01 5.30
N SER A 256 -3.51 12.12 5.30
CA SER A 256 -3.13 11.42 4.06
C SER A 256 -4.28 10.55 3.55
N PRO A 257 -4.69 10.71 2.28
CA PRO A 257 -5.67 9.82 1.67
C PRO A 257 -5.12 8.42 1.35
N TRP A 258 -3.81 8.25 1.49
CA TRP A 258 -3.13 7.04 1.05
C TRP A 258 -2.51 6.27 2.22
N VAL A 259 -2.81 6.66 3.47
CA VAL A 259 -2.29 5.98 4.67
C VAL A 259 -2.77 4.54 4.75
N TYR A 260 -4.03 4.29 4.37
CA TYR A 260 -4.64 2.96 4.33
C TYR A 260 -5.70 2.91 3.23
N LYS A 261 -5.34 2.36 2.06
CA LYS A 261 -6.16 2.43 0.84
C LYS A 261 -6.08 1.14 0.04
N ALA A 262 -7.22 0.72 -0.51
CA ALA A 262 -7.29 -0.36 -1.49
C ALA A 262 -7.13 0.17 -2.92
N TRP A 263 -6.15 -0.33 -3.66
CA TRP A 263 -5.77 0.21 -4.97
C TRP A 263 -6.36 -0.60 -6.10
N TYR A 264 -6.99 0.09 -7.06
CA TYR A 264 -7.68 -0.54 -8.20
C TYR A 264 -7.67 0.32 -9.47
N THR A 265 -6.69 1.21 -9.58
CA THR A 265 -6.53 2.19 -10.67
C THR A 265 -5.18 2.01 -11.36
N LYS A 266 -5.11 2.32 -12.67
CA LYS A 266 -3.90 2.21 -13.49
C LYS A 266 -2.71 3.02 -12.95
N GLY A 267 -3.00 4.15 -12.32
CA GLY A 267 -2.02 5.02 -11.68
C GLY A 267 -2.53 5.49 -10.32
N TYR A 268 -1.86 6.49 -9.76
CA TYR A 268 -2.17 6.99 -8.41
C TYR A 268 -3.48 7.78 -8.32
N SER A 269 -3.97 8.34 -9.44
CA SER A 269 -5.22 9.12 -9.46
C SER A 269 -6.46 8.21 -9.45
N SER A 270 -7.45 8.57 -8.62
CA SER A 270 -8.76 7.91 -8.55
C SER A 270 -9.57 8.00 -9.86
N SER A 271 -9.23 8.95 -10.74
CA SER A 271 -9.83 9.11 -12.07
C SER A 271 -9.16 8.26 -13.16
N SER A 272 -8.06 7.59 -12.85
CA SER A 272 -7.38 6.73 -13.83
C SER A 272 -8.24 5.50 -14.15
N ASP A 273 -7.97 4.88 -15.30
CA ASP A 273 -8.67 3.67 -15.72
C ASP A 273 -8.62 2.58 -14.64
N LYS A 274 -9.73 1.87 -14.49
CA LYS A 274 -9.97 0.80 -13.51
C LYS A 274 -10.09 -0.56 -14.18
N CYS A 275 -9.92 -0.62 -15.50
CA CYS A 275 -10.02 -1.85 -16.30
C CYS A 275 -11.36 -2.57 -16.03
N GLY A 276 -12.46 -1.82 -16.15
CA GLY A 276 -13.82 -2.33 -15.98
C GLY A 276 -14.27 -2.58 -14.54
N ARG A 277 -13.44 -2.33 -13.53
CA ARG A 277 -13.84 -2.47 -12.11
C ARG A 277 -14.51 -1.21 -11.57
N SER A 278 -15.60 -1.40 -10.84
CA SER A 278 -16.28 -0.34 -10.09
C SER A 278 -15.79 -0.21 -8.64
N ASN A 279 -15.01 -1.19 -8.16
CA ASN A 279 -14.59 -1.30 -6.77
C ASN A 279 -13.31 -2.15 -6.60
N PRO A 280 -12.63 -2.04 -5.44
CA PRO A 280 -11.40 -2.77 -5.15
C PRO A 280 -11.60 -4.12 -4.43
N TRP A 281 -12.82 -4.64 -4.26
CA TRP A 281 -13.06 -5.87 -3.51
C TRP A 281 -13.19 -7.11 -4.40
N LEU A 282 -12.66 -8.22 -3.90
CA LEU A 282 -12.72 -9.56 -4.44
C LEU A 282 -13.87 -10.33 -3.78
N ASN A 283 -14.53 -11.20 -4.52
CA ASN A 283 -15.35 -12.26 -3.91
C ASN A 283 -14.46 -13.43 -3.43
N GLY A 284 -15.07 -14.43 -2.77
CA GLY A 284 -14.33 -15.59 -2.25
C GLY A 284 -13.62 -16.42 -3.31
N GLU A 285 -14.19 -16.57 -4.51
CA GLU A 285 -13.55 -17.30 -5.62
C GLU A 285 -12.37 -16.52 -6.20
N GLU A 286 -12.51 -15.21 -6.39
CA GLU A 286 -11.42 -14.35 -6.86
C GLU A 286 -10.26 -14.33 -5.84
N MET A 287 -10.55 -14.27 -4.53
CA MET A 287 -9.52 -14.36 -3.49
C MET A 287 -8.85 -15.75 -3.46
N ALA A 288 -9.64 -16.82 -3.62
CA ALA A 288 -9.10 -18.18 -3.75
C ALA A 288 -8.18 -18.32 -4.96
N ASP A 289 -8.50 -17.67 -6.08
CA ASP A 289 -7.67 -17.66 -7.28
C ASP A 289 -6.31 -16.95 -7.04
N ILE A 290 -6.26 -15.89 -6.22
CA ILE A 290 -4.98 -15.29 -5.77
C ILE A 290 -4.16 -16.28 -4.94
N VAL A 291 -4.80 -16.98 -4.00
CA VAL A 291 -4.13 -17.99 -3.17
C VAL A 291 -3.58 -19.14 -4.02
N ASN A 292 -4.38 -19.62 -4.97
CA ASN A 292 -3.97 -20.67 -5.91
C ASN A 292 -2.80 -20.20 -6.78
N ALA A 293 -2.80 -18.94 -7.24
CA ALA A 293 -1.66 -18.34 -7.92
C ALA A 293 -0.40 -18.30 -7.04
N ALA A 294 -0.51 -17.97 -5.76
CA ALA A 294 0.63 -17.97 -4.83
C ALA A 294 1.21 -19.38 -4.61
N ILE A 295 0.36 -20.42 -4.57
CA ILE A 295 0.81 -21.82 -4.51
C ILE A 295 1.49 -22.20 -5.84
N ALA A 296 0.87 -21.84 -6.96
CA ALA A 296 1.37 -22.17 -8.29
C ALA A 296 2.73 -21.53 -8.60
N LEU A 297 2.95 -20.27 -8.20
CA LEU A 297 4.21 -19.56 -8.36
C LEU A 297 5.39 -20.20 -7.60
N ARG A 298 5.10 -21.03 -6.60
CA ARG A 298 6.10 -21.75 -5.77
C ARG A 298 6.15 -23.25 -6.09
N SER A 299 5.44 -23.66 -7.12
CA SER A 299 5.26 -25.06 -7.49
C SER A 299 6.02 -25.38 -8.77
N ASP A 300 6.80 -26.46 -8.75
CA ASP A 300 7.44 -26.97 -9.95
C ASP A 300 6.43 -27.49 -10.97
N GLY A 301 6.79 -27.38 -12.25
CA GLY A 301 6.03 -27.92 -13.37
C GLY A 301 4.83 -27.08 -13.83
N ILE A 302 4.65 -25.86 -13.30
CA ILE A 302 3.58 -24.94 -13.71
C ILE A 302 4.16 -23.81 -14.57
N ASP A 303 3.53 -23.51 -15.71
CA ASP A 303 3.92 -22.39 -16.56
C ASP A 303 3.49 -21.06 -15.92
N THR A 304 4.41 -20.47 -15.15
CA THR A 304 4.17 -19.23 -14.43
C THR A 304 3.92 -18.03 -15.35
N LYS A 305 4.23 -18.12 -16.66
CA LYS A 305 3.91 -17.05 -17.64
C LYS A 305 2.42 -16.90 -17.89
N ARG A 306 1.63 -17.92 -17.59
CA ARG A 306 0.15 -17.91 -17.67
C ARG A 306 -0.53 -17.49 -16.37
N ILE A 307 0.25 -17.16 -15.33
CA ILE A 307 -0.26 -16.57 -14.08
C ILE A 307 -0.36 -15.05 -14.27
N THR A 308 -1.36 -14.66 -15.04
CA THR A 308 -1.74 -13.28 -15.33
C THR A 308 -3.23 -13.08 -15.05
N PRO A 309 -3.78 -11.85 -15.02
CA PRO A 309 -5.19 -11.64 -14.72
C PRO A 309 -6.11 -12.31 -15.75
N VAL A 310 -7.22 -12.88 -15.29
CA VAL A 310 -8.27 -13.41 -16.19
C VAL A 310 -8.99 -12.30 -16.97
N THR A 311 -8.92 -11.06 -16.48
CA THR A 311 -9.43 -9.87 -17.17
C THR A 311 -8.53 -9.50 -18.35
N THR A 312 -8.64 -10.23 -19.46
CA THR A 312 -7.79 -10.06 -20.63
C THR A 312 -8.13 -8.83 -21.47
N SER A 313 -9.25 -8.15 -21.22
CA SER A 313 -9.68 -6.97 -21.99
C SER A 313 -8.68 -5.81 -21.97
N CYS A 314 -7.79 -5.74 -20.97
CA CYS A 314 -6.86 -4.61 -20.80
C CYS A 314 -5.42 -4.91 -21.24
N TRP A 315 -5.02 -6.19 -21.33
CA TRP A 315 -3.65 -6.59 -21.67
C TRP A 315 -3.54 -7.75 -22.66
N GLY A 316 -4.66 -8.38 -23.03
CA GLY A 316 -4.67 -9.63 -23.79
C GLY A 316 -4.05 -10.80 -23.03
N GLY A 317 -3.64 -11.83 -23.75
CA GLY A 317 -2.92 -13.00 -23.22
C GLY A 317 -3.77 -14.27 -23.12
N ASN A 318 -3.10 -15.34 -22.67
CA ASN A 318 -3.69 -16.68 -22.50
C ASN A 318 -3.51 -17.17 -21.05
N PRO A 319 -4.18 -16.53 -20.07
CA PRO A 319 -4.07 -16.93 -18.67
C PRO A 319 -4.64 -18.34 -18.46
N TYR A 320 -4.28 -18.99 -17.37
CA TYR A 320 -5.10 -20.08 -16.85
C TYR A 320 -6.46 -19.52 -16.41
N SER A 321 -7.55 -20.22 -16.75
CA SER A 321 -8.83 -20.01 -16.07
C SER A 321 -8.69 -20.30 -14.58
N MET A 322 -9.61 -19.78 -13.76
CA MET A 322 -9.59 -20.03 -12.31
C MET A 322 -9.69 -21.53 -11.99
N SER A 323 -10.47 -22.29 -12.77
CA SER A 323 -10.58 -23.74 -12.62
C SER A 323 -9.30 -24.46 -12.99
N GLU A 324 -8.68 -24.13 -14.13
CA GLU A 324 -7.41 -24.76 -14.54
C GLU A 324 -6.32 -24.50 -13.49
N LEU A 325 -6.20 -23.26 -13.01
CA LEU A 325 -5.20 -22.90 -12.01
C LEU A 325 -5.43 -23.66 -10.70
N ARG A 326 -6.68 -23.73 -10.24
CA ARG A 326 -7.06 -24.52 -9.06
C ARG A 326 -6.73 -26.00 -9.22
N ASP A 327 -7.01 -26.58 -10.38
CA ASP A 327 -6.75 -28.01 -10.65
C ASP A 327 -5.25 -28.31 -10.61
N LEU A 328 -4.41 -27.42 -11.14
CA LEU A 328 -2.95 -27.51 -11.08
C LEU A 328 -2.39 -27.53 -9.64
N VAL A 329 -3.12 -26.95 -8.68
CA VAL A 329 -2.71 -26.88 -7.26
C VAL A 329 -3.59 -27.71 -6.32
N SER A 330 -4.50 -28.54 -6.85
CA SER A 330 -5.46 -29.32 -6.06
C SER A 330 -4.81 -30.24 -5.02
N GLY A 331 -3.66 -30.85 -5.35
CA GLY A 331 -2.85 -31.66 -4.43
C GLY A 331 -1.85 -30.86 -3.59
N LYS A 332 -1.84 -29.53 -3.69
CA LYS A 332 -0.83 -28.63 -3.09
C LYS A 332 -1.45 -27.61 -2.12
N GLY A 333 -2.68 -27.85 -1.67
CA GLY A 333 -3.41 -26.95 -0.76
C GLY A 333 -4.25 -25.88 -1.46
N GLY A 334 -4.56 -26.06 -2.76
CA GLY A 334 -5.46 -25.17 -3.49
C GLY A 334 -6.86 -25.13 -2.88
N ILE A 335 -7.51 -23.97 -3.00
CA ILE A 335 -8.85 -23.73 -2.43
C ILE A 335 -9.84 -23.32 -3.53
N SER A 336 -11.11 -23.66 -3.33
CA SER A 336 -12.20 -23.32 -4.27
C SER A 336 -12.81 -21.95 -4.00
N SER A 337 -12.84 -21.53 -2.74
CA SER A 337 -13.34 -20.22 -2.31
C SER A 337 -12.70 -19.84 -0.98
N ALA A 338 -12.40 -18.57 -0.77
CA ALA A 338 -11.92 -18.01 0.48
C ALA A 338 -13.09 -17.66 1.41
N SER A 339 -12.97 -18.02 2.69
CA SER A 339 -13.98 -17.73 3.73
C SER A 339 -13.38 -17.13 4.99
N SER A 340 -12.06 -17.10 5.12
CA SER A 340 -11.34 -16.52 6.25
C SER A 340 -10.03 -15.93 5.78
N VAL A 341 -9.56 -14.89 6.48
CA VAL A 341 -8.24 -14.33 6.29
C VAL A 341 -7.71 -13.82 7.62
N SER A 342 -6.41 -13.99 7.84
CA SER A 342 -5.67 -13.30 8.90
C SER A 342 -4.32 -12.84 8.35
N VAL A 343 -3.88 -11.67 8.76
CA VAL A 343 -2.61 -11.09 8.34
C VAL A 343 -1.81 -10.69 9.58
N SER A 344 -0.52 -11.02 9.58
CA SER A 344 0.42 -10.55 10.59
C SER A 344 1.31 -9.45 10.03
N GLN A 345 1.50 -8.41 10.82
CA GLN A 345 2.37 -7.27 10.54
C GLN A 345 3.37 -7.05 11.66
N GLY A 346 4.53 -6.48 11.33
CA GLY A 346 5.57 -6.11 12.29
C GLY A 346 6.65 -5.30 11.59
N ASP A 347 7.23 -4.32 12.29
CA ASP A 347 8.31 -3.46 11.80
C ASP A 347 8.07 -2.91 10.38
N GLY A 348 6.88 -2.35 10.17
CA GLY A 348 6.47 -1.79 8.89
C GLY A 348 6.30 -2.82 7.77
N SER A 349 6.18 -4.10 8.06
CA SER A 349 6.09 -5.15 7.03
C SER A 349 4.93 -6.11 7.30
N THR A 350 4.39 -6.68 6.23
CA THR A 350 3.44 -7.81 6.30
C THR A 350 4.24 -9.09 6.29
N GLY A 351 4.23 -9.80 7.42
CA GLY A 351 4.98 -11.04 7.59
C GLY A 351 4.29 -12.21 6.89
N ASN A 352 3.07 -12.52 7.31
CA ASN A 352 2.34 -13.69 6.83
C ASN A 352 0.88 -13.35 6.52
N VAL A 353 0.37 -13.95 5.44
CA VAL A 353 -1.05 -13.97 5.08
C VAL A 353 -1.52 -15.41 5.17
N ASN A 354 -2.62 -15.63 5.90
CA ASN A 354 -3.29 -16.93 5.97
C ASN A 354 -4.70 -16.79 5.42
N VAL A 355 -5.06 -17.62 4.43
CA VAL A 355 -6.41 -17.69 3.86
C VAL A 355 -6.87 -19.14 3.92
N ASN A 356 -7.96 -19.40 4.63
CA ASN A 356 -8.49 -20.77 4.82
C ASN A 356 -7.45 -21.78 5.33
N GLY A 357 -6.53 -21.36 6.20
CA GLY A 357 -5.45 -22.21 6.71
C GLY A 357 -4.21 -22.25 5.79
N VAL A 358 -4.31 -21.82 4.54
CA VAL A 358 -3.18 -21.73 3.61
C VAL A 358 -2.32 -20.52 3.96
N SER A 359 -1.09 -20.77 4.42
CA SER A 359 -0.14 -19.74 4.83
C SER A 359 0.86 -19.40 3.73
N MET A 360 1.16 -18.10 3.59
CA MET A 360 2.19 -17.59 2.68
C MET A 360 2.80 -16.29 3.21
N SER A 361 4.03 -15.99 2.80
CA SER A 361 4.65 -14.72 3.17
C SER A 361 3.87 -13.54 2.58
N GLY A 362 3.96 -12.36 3.20
CA GLY A 362 3.39 -11.13 2.63
C GLY A 362 3.93 -10.82 1.23
N GLU A 363 5.20 -11.14 0.97
CA GLU A 363 5.82 -10.97 -0.35
C GLU A 363 5.26 -11.93 -1.39
N ASP A 364 5.07 -13.22 -1.04
CA ASP A 364 4.47 -14.21 -1.93
C ASP A 364 3.02 -13.82 -2.27
N PHE A 365 2.24 -13.43 -1.26
CA PHE A 365 0.87 -12.97 -1.48
C PHE A 365 0.85 -11.74 -2.38
N LYS A 366 1.68 -10.74 -2.09
CA LYS A 366 1.75 -9.51 -2.89
C LYS A 366 2.13 -9.80 -4.34
N ARG A 367 3.11 -10.68 -4.57
CA ARG A 367 3.52 -11.09 -5.91
C ARG A 367 2.36 -11.76 -6.66
N ALA A 368 1.69 -12.72 -6.02
CA ALA A 368 0.53 -13.39 -6.60
C ALA A 368 -0.61 -12.40 -6.89
N PHE A 369 -0.92 -11.52 -5.94
CA PHE A 369 -1.95 -10.50 -6.07
C PHE A 369 -1.67 -9.58 -7.26
N ASN A 370 -0.48 -9.01 -7.36
CA ASN A 370 -0.12 -8.09 -8.44
C ASN A 370 -0.01 -8.76 -9.81
N LEU A 371 0.23 -10.08 -9.86
CA LEU A 371 0.25 -10.83 -11.12
C LEU A 371 -1.14 -11.31 -11.54
N ARG A 372 -2.02 -11.64 -10.58
CA ARG A 372 -3.25 -12.38 -10.87
C ARG A 372 -4.53 -11.57 -10.68
N ALA A 373 -4.52 -10.54 -9.85
CA ALA A 373 -5.75 -9.84 -9.50
C ALA A 373 -6.43 -9.21 -10.74
N PRO A 374 -7.77 -9.29 -10.82
CA PRO A 374 -8.52 -8.75 -11.95
C PRO A 374 -8.46 -7.23 -11.98
N GLY A 375 -8.55 -6.65 -13.18
CA GLY A 375 -8.45 -5.21 -13.39
C GLY A 375 -7.15 -4.62 -12.83
N TYR A 376 -7.15 -3.32 -12.52
CA TYR A 376 -5.96 -2.65 -11.98
C TYR A 376 -5.79 -2.81 -10.46
N LEU A 377 -6.32 -3.90 -9.89
CA LEU A 377 -6.10 -4.23 -8.48
C LEU A 377 -4.60 -4.38 -8.22
N SER A 378 -4.10 -3.70 -7.20
CA SER A 378 -2.68 -3.77 -6.86
C SER A 378 -2.39 -3.53 -5.39
N ILE A 379 -1.22 -3.99 -4.98
CA ILE A 379 -0.47 -3.54 -3.81
C ILE A 379 0.73 -2.77 -4.38
N PRO A 380 0.63 -1.43 -4.50
CA PRO A 380 1.48 -0.61 -5.39
C PRO A 380 2.91 -0.39 -4.88
N GLN A 381 3.17 -0.76 -3.63
CA GLN A 381 4.47 -0.60 -3.00
C GLN A 381 5.58 -1.29 -3.81
N SER A 382 6.79 -0.75 -3.83
CA SER A 382 7.94 -1.36 -4.51
C SER A 382 9.03 -1.71 -3.51
N GLY A 383 9.62 -2.90 -3.63
CA GLY A 383 10.73 -3.35 -2.79
C GLY A 383 10.38 -3.78 -1.35
N PHE A 384 9.10 -3.74 -0.94
CA PHE A 384 8.64 -4.26 0.35
C PHE A 384 7.14 -4.60 0.29
N ALA A 385 6.63 -5.29 1.30
CA ALA A 385 5.20 -5.60 1.46
C ALA A 385 4.69 -5.05 2.79
N PHE A 386 3.72 -4.13 2.77
CA PHE A 386 3.02 -3.67 3.97
C PHE A 386 1.56 -3.34 3.65
N PHE A 387 0.73 -4.32 3.88
CA PHE A 387 -0.69 -4.27 3.61
C PHE A 387 -1.44 -5.12 4.64
N ASN A 388 -2.75 -4.97 4.63
CA ASN A 388 -3.66 -5.85 5.30
C ASN A 388 -4.71 -6.35 4.30
N ILE A 389 -5.33 -7.48 4.61
CA ILE A 389 -6.46 -8.00 3.85
C ILE A 389 -7.68 -7.93 4.75
N GLU A 390 -8.63 -7.11 4.36
CA GLU A 390 -9.90 -6.95 5.05
C GLU A 390 -10.91 -7.96 4.51
N LYS A 391 -11.79 -8.45 5.38
CA LYS A 391 -12.94 -9.29 5.01
C LYS A 391 -14.21 -8.67 5.58
N LYS A 392 -15.28 -8.65 4.79
CA LYS A 392 -16.62 -8.25 5.23
C LYS A 392 -17.53 -9.44 5.49
#